data_AF-A0A286U3V3-F1
#
_entry.id   AF-A0A286U3V3-F1
#
_cell.length_a   1.000
_cell.length_b   1.000
_cell.length_c   1.000
_cell.angle_alpha   90.00
_cell.angle_beta   90.00
_cell.angle_gamma   90.00
#
_symmetry.space_group_name_H-M   'P 1'
#
loop_
_entity.id
_entity.type
_entity.pdbx_description
1 polymer ?
#
loop_
_entity_poly.entity_id
_entity_poly.type
_entity_poly.pdbx_seq_one_letter_code
_entity_poly.pdbx_strand_id
1 'polypeptide(L)' 'MGGFTKKYKVHSLVYYKETNDIYTALQREKQLKKWNRKWKLELVERVNPDWNDIAESWIPDKGIRE' A
#
# COMPACT_ATOMS: atom_id res chain seq x y z
N MET A 1 -23.13 4.35 7.36
CA MET A 1 -22.49 3.91 6.10
C MET A 1 -21.05 3.50 6.40
N GLY A 2 -20.62 2.30 6.04
CA GLY A 2 -19.22 1.87 6.25
C GLY A 2 -18.31 2.41 5.14
N GLY A 3 -17.13 2.91 5.51
CA GLY A 3 -16.12 3.36 4.54
C GLY A 3 -15.54 2.22 3.70
N PHE A 4 -14.95 2.54 2.54
CA PHE A 4 -14.33 1.58 1.61
C PHE A 4 -13.35 0.63 2.32
N THR A 5 -12.48 1.19 3.15
CA THR A 5 -11.47 0.45 3.93
C THR A 5 -12.11 -0.61 4.82
N LYS A 6 -13.21 -0.27 5.49
CA LYS A 6 -13.96 -1.19 6.36
C LYS A 6 -14.68 -2.27 5.55
N LYS A 7 -15.24 -1.92 4.39
CA LYS A 7 -15.93 -2.88 3.52
C LYS A 7 -14.98 -3.95 2.97
N TYR A 8 -13.78 -3.56 2.58
CA TYR A 8 -12.81 -4.45 1.91
C TYR A 8 -11.65 -4.90 2.80
N LYS A 9 -11.69 -4.62 4.10
CA LYS A 9 -10.67 -5.02 5.08
C LYS A 9 -9.24 -4.62 4.65
N VAL A 10 -9.07 -3.39 4.18
CA VAL A 10 -7.79 -2.89 3.66
C VAL A 10 -6.89 -2.51 4.83
N HIS A 11 -6.16 -3.48 5.39
CA HIS A 11 -5.32 -3.30 6.57
C HIS A 11 -3.82 -3.54 6.33
N SER A 12 -3.44 -4.18 5.23
CA SER A 12 -2.06 -4.56 4.93
C SER A 12 -1.37 -3.54 4.03
N LEU A 13 -0.15 -3.13 4.40
CA LEU A 13 0.72 -2.31 3.57
C LEU A 13 1.66 -3.22 2.78
N VAL A 14 1.41 -3.40 1.49
CA VAL A 14 2.18 -4.33 0.65
C VAL A 14 3.17 -3.66 -0.30
N TYR A 15 3.10 -2.34 -0.45
CA TYR A 15 4.01 -1.54 -1.28
C TYR A 15 4.07 -0.10 -0.77
N TYR A 16 5.28 0.45 -0.68
CA TYR A 16 5.53 1.87 -0.54
C TYR A 16 6.79 2.24 -1.33
N LYS A 17 6.99 3.53 -1.58
CA LYS A 17 8.23 4.04 -2.17
C LYS A 17 8.55 5.39 -1.55
N GLU A 18 9.79 5.52 -1.09
CA GLU A 18 10.33 6.78 -0.60
C GLU A 18 10.82 7.64 -1.77
N THR A 19 10.63 8.95 -1.62
CA THR A 19 11.06 9.95 -2.61
C THR A 19 11.62 11.16 -1.87
N ASN A 20 12.66 11.76 -2.43
CA ASN A 20 13.36 12.89 -1.81
C ASN A 20 12.60 14.22 -1.94
N ASP A 21 11.48 14.24 -2.67
CA ASP A 21 10.74 15.46 -2.99
C ASP A 21 9.22 15.20 -3.01
N ILE A 22 8.47 16.16 -2.46
CA ILE A 22 7.02 16.08 -2.31
C ILE A 22 6.28 16.14 -3.66
N TYR A 23 6.79 16.90 -4.64
CA TYR A 23 6.17 16.94 -5.96
C TYR A 23 6.31 15.60 -6.66
N THR A 24 7.46 14.94 -6.52
CA THR A 24 7.71 13.60 -7.04
C THR A 24 6.77 12.58 -6.41
N ALA A 25 6.59 12.61 -5.08
CA ALA A 25 5.62 11.78 -4.38
C ALA A 25 4.20 11.97 -4.93
N LEU A 26 3.77 13.23 -5.06
CA LEU A 26 2.44 13.59 -5.55
C LEU A 26 2.20 13.13 -7.00
N GLN A 27 3.17 13.32 -7.89
CA GLN A 27 3.08 12.84 -9.26
C GLN A 27 2.97 11.32 -9.31
N ARG A 28 3.76 10.61 -8.50
CA ARG A 28 3.74 9.15 -8.46
C ARG A 28 2.41 8.63 -7.92
N GLU A 29 1.88 9.24 -6.88
CA GLU A 29 0.57 8.90 -6.32
C GLU A 29 -0.54 9.08 -7.38
N LYS A 30 -0.55 10.22 -8.09
CA LYS A 30 -1.52 10.50 -9.17
C LYS A 30 -1.42 9.48 -10.29
N GLN A 31 -0.21 9.06 -10.68
CA GLN A 31 -0.02 8.01 -11.68
C GLN A 31 -0.61 6.68 -11.21
N LEU A 32 -0.26 6.22 -10.00
CA LEU A 32 -0.74 4.94 -9.45
C LEU A 32 -2.26 4.89 -9.28
N LYS A 33 -2.89 6.01 -8.92
CA LYS A 33 -4.37 6.13 -8.86
C LYS A 33 -5.01 5.89 -10.23
N LYS A 34 -4.40 6.37 -11.31
CA LYS A 34 -4.88 6.18 -12.69
C LYS A 34 -4.50 4.84 -13.32
N TRP A 35 -3.57 4.09 -12.73
CA TRP A 35 -3.13 2.81 -13.28
C TRP A 35 -4.23 1.75 -13.23
N ASN A 36 -4.22 0.89 -14.24
CA ASN A 36 -4.99 -0.34 -14.25
C ASN A 36 -4.55 -1.25 -13.12
N ARG A 37 -5.48 -2.08 -12.62
CA ARG A 37 -5.21 -3.01 -11.52
C ARG A 37 -4.01 -3.92 -11.82
N LYS A 38 -3.91 -4.45 -13.05
CA LYS A 38 -2.83 -5.36 -13.46
C LYS A 38 -1.44 -4.76 -13.21
N TRP A 39 -1.20 -3.52 -13.62
CA TRP A 39 0.11 -2.87 -13.44
C TRP A 39 0.45 -2.62 -11.98
N LYS A 40 -0.57 -2.38 -11.13
CA LYS A 40 -0.37 -2.28 -9.68
C LYS A 40 0.02 -3.63 -9.08
N LEU A 41 -0.60 -4.73 -9.53
CA LEU A 41 -0.24 -6.08 -9.10
C LEU A 41 1.19 -6.41 -9.52
N GLU A 42 1.54 -6.23 -10.79
CA GLU A 42 2.89 -6.49 -11.32
C GLU A 42 3.97 -5.68 -10.58
N LEU A 43 3.63 -4.44 -10.18
CA LEU A 43 4.53 -3.60 -9.38
C LEU A 43 4.73 -4.18 -7.98
N VAL A 44 3.66 -4.60 -7.30
CA VAL A 44 3.72 -5.22 -5.97
C VAL A 44 4.49 -6.53 -6.03
N GLU A 45 4.13 -7.43 -6.95
CA GLU A 45 4.73 -8.76 -7.10
C GLU A 45 6.23 -8.70 -7.39
N ARG A 46 6.71 -7.65 -8.08
CA ARG A 46 8.13 -7.46 -8.33
C ARG A 46 8.94 -7.16 -7.07
N VAL A 47 8.35 -6.46 -6.09
CA VAL A 47 9.07 -6.01 -4.88
C VAL A 47 8.69 -6.80 -3.62
N ASN A 48 7.51 -7.41 -3.62
CA ASN A 48 6.92 -8.15 -2.51
C ASN A 48 6.09 -9.32 -3.07
N PRO A 49 6.74 -10.35 -3.63
CA PRO A 49 6.06 -11.49 -4.27
C PRO A 49 5.18 -12.27 -3.30
N ASP A 50 5.52 -12.29 -2.01
CA ASP A 50 4.79 -13.00 -0.96
C ASP A 50 3.66 -12.16 -0.33
N TRP A 51 3.47 -10.92 -0.78
CA TRP A 51 2.41 -10.01 -0.29
C TRP A 51 2.45 -9.76 1.23
N ASN A 52 3.64 -9.81 1.84
CA ASN A 52 3.80 -9.59 3.27
C ASN A 52 3.39 -8.16 3.67
N ASP A 53 2.80 -8.00 4.86
CA ASP A 53 2.51 -6.67 5.43
C ASP A 53 3.82 -6.03 5.90
N ILE A 54 4.32 -5.07 5.12
CA ILE A 54 5.58 -4.38 5.37
C ILE A 54 5.55 -3.67 6.74
N ALA A 55 4.38 -3.11 7.10
CA ALA A 55 4.20 -2.39 8.35
C ALA A 55 4.18 -3.31 9.58
N GLU A 56 4.21 -4.63 9.40
CA GLU A 56 4.24 -5.58 10.51
C GLU A 56 5.47 -5.44 11.39
N SER A 57 6.62 -5.24 10.77
CA SER A 57 7.89 -5.06 11.49
C SER A 57 8.06 -3.68 12.12
N TRP A 58 7.20 -2.71 11.78
CA TRP A 58 7.37 -1.31 12.18
C TRP A 58 6.71 -0.96 13.52
N ILE A 59 5.75 -1.77 13.95
CA ILE A 59 4.96 -1.50 15.16
C ILE A 59 5.27 -2.59 16.18
N PRO A 60 5.99 -2.27 17.28
CA PRO A 60 6.41 -3.26 18.27
C PRO A 60 5.26 -3.86 19.09
N ASP A 61 4.07 -3.25 19.08
CA ASP A 61 2.87 -3.75 19.75
C ASP A 61 1.66 -3.65 18.80
N LYS A 62 1.38 -4.71 18.04
CA LYS A 62 0.13 -4.85 17.29
C LYS A 62 -0.94 -5.46 18.19
N GLY A 63 -1.37 -4.73 19.22
CA GLY A 63 -2.62 -5.02 19.91
C GLY A 63 -3.80 -4.97 18.92
N ILE A 64 -4.27 -6.15 18.54
CA ILE A 64 -5.59 -6.48 17.96
C ILE A 64 -6.11 -5.50 16.89
N ARG A 65 -5.93 -5.86 15.61
CA ARG A 65 -6.67 -5.27 14.47
C ARG A 65 -8.02 -6.01 14.31
N GLU A 66 -9.08 -5.53 14.99
CA GLU A 66 -10.48 -5.95 14.75
C GLU A 66 -11.21 -5.01 13.77
#